data_AF-A0A9D6KQG0-F1
#
_entry.id   AF-A0A9D6KQG0-F1
#
_cell.length_a   1.000
_cell.length_b   1.000
_cell.length_c   1.000
_cell.angle_alpha   90.00
_cell.angle_beta   90.00
_cell.angle_gamma   90.00
#
_symmetry.space_group_name_H-M   'P 1'
#
loop_
_entity.id
_entity.type
_entity.pdbx_description
1 polymer ?
#
loop_
_entity_poly.entity_id
_entity_poly.type
_entity_poly.pdbx_seq_one_letter_code
_entity_poly.pdbx_strand_id
1 'polypeptide(L)'
;MFTLQTVIYWGMLIGTPLILALGAITSGALAGRWARYLIYPYLGILIFFSGSEYGLLDDDASRRIYSRGSGVLYFPFVNLYLFWLAGIVGFHAIWNRLPAPKAEVRKYLLFFGLVFVAQIFVGLILDKSIFFILYKSGTMYLMNAIILVFVLLRAFRDEQAVNELLSFFMLCVFLRVCWGLIRFALLGGDDANYYANYEHLNIKLTFFDINDSILATMGAFLAAARLTDRDGLRQHPWKKLFLLTLLITATLVVILSYRRTAWTGYMLAGLAFLWLYRKKVSWPLVATVGSVALFGVFSLWTYRFAESSQGGLIGTLFPDMASGGKLTEDSGRLFELRLAMDTIRQHFLLGVGNWGEYEASSSKQVAFHRGRFFFMHSGFLHVWLKTGLVGLIPFIGALWVSSRDAVRLNATLESPVWQALAATGLAGILVSMPNMLGGTPIIEYRTMQVLGLMLALPYLARAAGLNPSTGKNNHAC
;
A
#
# COMPACT_ATOMS: atom_id res chain seq x y z
N MET A 1 -6.27 -26.09 37.78
CA MET A 1 -7.44 -25.27 37.41
C MET A 1 -7.00 -24.26 36.35
N PHE A 2 -7.62 -24.27 35.16
CA PHE A 2 -7.36 -23.21 34.18
C PHE A 2 -7.96 -21.91 34.72
N THR A 3 -7.17 -20.84 34.73
CA THR A 3 -7.67 -19.50 35.10
C THR A 3 -8.72 -19.07 34.07
N LEU A 4 -9.70 -18.25 34.48
CA LEU A 4 -10.72 -17.68 33.59
C LEU A 4 -10.08 -17.00 32.36
N GLN A 5 -8.92 -16.38 32.57
CA GLN A 5 -8.12 -15.77 31.51
C GLN A 5 -7.65 -16.78 30.46
N THR A 6 -7.25 -17.98 30.87
CA THR A 6 -6.87 -19.06 29.95
C THR A 6 -8.06 -19.62 29.17
N VAL A 7 -9.25 -19.71 29.78
CA VAL A 7 -10.48 -20.13 29.09
C VAL A 7 -10.91 -19.10 28.05
N ILE A 8 -10.91 -17.81 28.40
CA ILE A 8 -11.20 -16.71 27.46
C ILE A 8 -10.17 -16.71 26.32
N TYR A 9 -8.89 -16.89 26.65
CA TYR A 9 -7.80 -16.95 25.69
C TYR A 9 -7.98 -18.07 24.65
N TRP A 10 -8.18 -19.32 25.09
CA TRP A 10 -8.39 -20.44 24.17
C TRP A 10 -9.72 -20.35 23.42
N GLY A 11 -10.76 -19.84 24.09
CA GLY A 11 -12.06 -19.57 23.49
C GLY A 11 -11.96 -18.56 22.34
N MET A 12 -11.19 -17.48 22.50
CA MET A 12 -10.97 -16.49 21.44
C MET A 12 -10.05 -17.02 20.33
N LEU A 13 -8.99 -17.74 20.68
CA LEU A 13 -8.02 -18.28 19.72
C LEU A 13 -8.64 -19.34 18.80
N ILE A 14 -9.53 -20.19 19.31
CA ILE A 14 -10.19 -21.26 18.54
C ILE A 14 -11.55 -20.79 18.00
N GLY A 15 -12.33 -20.13 18.84
CA GLY A 15 -13.69 -19.68 18.50
C GLY A 15 -13.70 -18.62 17.42
N THR A 16 -12.75 -17.66 17.42
CA THR A 16 -12.72 -16.62 16.37
C THR A 16 -12.47 -17.22 14.98
N PRO A 17 -11.42 -18.05 14.74
CA PRO A 17 -11.26 -18.72 13.46
C PRO A 17 -12.44 -19.61 13.07
N LEU A 18 -13.04 -20.34 14.02
CA LEU A 18 -14.16 -21.22 13.74
C LEU A 18 -15.40 -20.43 13.29
N ILE A 19 -15.75 -19.35 14.00
CA ILE A 19 -16.86 -18.45 13.63
C ILE A 19 -16.59 -17.80 12.28
N LEU A 20 -15.37 -17.34 12.02
CA LEU A 20 -15.00 -16.78 10.72
C LEU A 20 -15.12 -17.81 9.60
N ALA A 21 -14.68 -19.05 9.81
CA ALA A 21 -14.74 -20.12 8.83
C ALA A 21 -16.19 -20.52 8.53
N LEU A 22 -16.99 -20.82 9.56
CA LEU A 22 -18.40 -21.19 9.41
C LEU A 22 -19.22 -20.03 8.82
N GLY A 23 -18.97 -18.81 9.28
CA GLY A 23 -19.57 -17.60 8.73
C GLY A 23 -19.21 -17.40 7.26
N ALA A 24 -17.95 -17.58 6.88
CA ALA A 24 -17.51 -17.46 5.48
C ALA A 24 -18.09 -18.55 4.57
N ILE A 25 -18.21 -19.80 5.06
CA ILE A 25 -18.87 -20.89 4.33
C ILE A 25 -20.34 -20.56 4.10
N THR A 26 -21.04 -20.15 5.17
CA THR A 26 -22.47 -19.83 5.12
C THR A 26 -22.74 -18.64 4.20
N SER A 27 -21.98 -17.56 4.34
CA SER A 27 -22.07 -16.39 3.46
C SER A 27 -21.61 -16.69 2.03
N GLY A 28 -20.64 -17.58 1.84
CA GLY A 28 -20.21 -18.04 0.51
C GLY A 28 -21.30 -18.86 -0.19
N ALA A 29 -22.02 -19.70 0.55
CA ALA A 29 -23.16 -20.46 0.03
C ALA A 29 -24.35 -19.54 -0.32
N LEU A 30 -24.69 -18.59 0.57
CA LEU A 30 -25.88 -17.73 0.41
C LEU A 30 -25.64 -16.54 -0.54
N ALA A 31 -24.46 -15.94 -0.48
CA ALA A 31 -24.15 -14.65 -1.10
C ALA A 31 -22.88 -14.69 -1.96
N GLY A 32 -22.32 -15.86 -2.28
CA GLY A 32 -21.08 -15.96 -3.05
C GLY A 32 -21.11 -15.25 -4.41
N ARG A 33 -22.28 -15.24 -5.10
CA ARG A 33 -22.47 -14.47 -6.34
C ARG A 33 -22.37 -12.95 -6.15
N TRP A 34 -22.62 -12.47 -4.93
CA TRP A 34 -22.54 -11.06 -4.52
C TRP A 34 -21.26 -10.74 -3.76
N ALA A 35 -20.32 -11.69 -3.64
CA ALA A 35 -19.12 -11.54 -2.83
C ALA A 35 -18.30 -10.28 -3.19
N ARG A 36 -18.29 -9.88 -4.47
CA ARG A 36 -17.61 -8.65 -4.92
C ARG A 36 -18.16 -7.38 -4.27
N TYR A 37 -19.46 -7.33 -3.97
CA TYR A 37 -20.07 -6.16 -3.31
C TYR A 37 -19.66 -6.03 -1.85
N LEU A 38 -19.32 -7.15 -1.20
CA LEU A 38 -18.77 -7.15 0.15
C LEU A 38 -17.31 -6.63 0.18
N ILE A 39 -16.63 -6.57 -0.97
CA ILE A 39 -15.26 -6.04 -1.03
C ILE A 39 -15.26 -4.51 -1.10
N TYR A 40 -16.30 -3.87 -1.64
CA TYR A 40 -16.35 -2.41 -1.75
C TYR A 40 -16.29 -1.69 -0.39
N PRO A 41 -17.04 -2.10 0.66
CA PRO A 41 -16.88 -1.51 1.99
C PRO A 41 -15.45 -1.61 2.52
N TYR A 42 -14.79 -2.76 2.32
CA TYR A 42 -13.40 -2.95 2.72
C TYR A 42 -12.45 -1.98 1.99
N LEU A 43 -12.56 -1.89 0.67
CA LEU A 43 -11.77 -0.93 -0.12
C LEU A 43 -12.10 0.53 0.24
N GLY A 44 -13.36 0.83 0.52
CA GLY A 44 -13.79 2.13 1.04
C GLY A 44 -13.09 2.48 2.35
N ILE A 45 -12.98 1.52 3.29
CA ILE A 45 -12.22 1.72 4.53
C ILE A 45 -10.77 2.08 4.21
N LEU A 46 -10.12 1.33 3.32
CA LEU A 46 -8.73 1.58 2.93
C LEU A 46 -8.51 2.96 2.28
N ILE A 47 -9.49 3.46 1.52
CA ILE A 47 -9.38 4.75 0.83
C ILE A 47 -9.70 5.91 1.77
N PHE A 48 -10.74 5.82 2.60
CA PHE A 48 -11.23 6.95 3.40
C PHE A 48 -10.60 7.07 4.79
N PHE A 49 -10.11 5.99 5.39
CA PHE A 49 -9.59 6.02 6.75
C PHE A 49 -8.07 5.97 6.76
N SER A 50 -7.46 6.95 7.42
CA SER A 50 -6.01 7.08 7.59
C SER A 50 -5.45 6.03 8.57
N GLY A 51 -4.27 5.51 8.25
CA GLY A 51 -3.53 4.51 9.02
C GLY A 51 -2.42 5.07 9.89
N SER A 52 -1.85 6.25 9.59
CA SER A 52 -0.64 6.77 10.26
C SER A 52 -0.87 7.32 11.67
N GLU A 53 -0.49 6.60 12.73
CA GLU A 53 -0.64 7.00 14.15
C GLU A 53 0.32 8.12 14.58
N TYR A 54 1.46 8.24 13.91
CA TYR A 54 2.61 9.03 14.38
C TYR A 54 2.35 10.52 14.62
N GLY A 55 1.43 11.13 13.87
CA GLY A 55 1.21 12.58 13.93
C GLY A 55 -0.02 13.03 14.71
N LEU A 56 -0.72 12.13 15.42
CA LEU A 56 -1.87 12.52 16.26
C LEU A 56 -1.46 12.73 17.71
N LEU A 57 -2.14 13.66 18.40
CA LEU A 57 -2.06 13.81 19.84
C LEU A 57 -2.75 12.62 20.57
N ASP A 58 -2.25 12.25 21.75
CA ASP A 58 -2.45 10.94 22.40
C ASP A 58 -3.93 10.51 22.58
N ASP A 59 -4.88 11.44 22.73
CA ASP A 59 -6.30 11.12 22.93
C ASP A 59 -6.99 10.55 21.67
N ASP A 60 -6.48 10.85 20.46
CA ASP A 60 -7.10 10.43 19.20
C ASP A 60 -6.47 9.16 18.60
N ALA A 61 -5.27 8.78 19.04
CA ALA A 61 -4.56 7.61 18.55
C ALA A 61 -5.28 6.28 18.88
N SER A 62 -5.96 6.21 20.03
CA SER A 62 -6.64 5.02 20.54
C SER A 62 -7.93 4.64 19.80
N ARG A 63 -8.51 5.54 18.99
CA ARG A 63 -9.86 5.38 18.40
C ARG A 63 -9.87 4.86 16.96
N ARG A 64 -8.71 4.46 16.41
CA ARG A 64 -8.54 4.20 14.97
C ARG A 64 -9.06 2.86 14.50
N ILE A 65 -9.68 2.86 13.32
CA ILE A 65 -10.32 1.67 12.74
C ILE A 65 -9.36 0.48 12.55
N TYR A 66 -8.08 0.75 12.29
CA TYR A 66 -7.05 -0.28 12.08
C TYR A 66 -6.52 -0.90 13.36
N SER A 67 -6.79 -0.31 14.52
CA SER A 67 -6.48 -0.86 15.84
C SER A 67 -7.74 -1.23 16.63
N ARG A 68 -8.95 -0.84 16.17
CA ARG A 68 -10.21 -1.20 16.85
C ARG A 68 -10.39 -2.71 16.96
N GLY A 69 -10.75 -3.13 18.17
CA GLY A 69 -10.88 -4.53 18.55
C GLY A 69 -9.56 -5.16 19.00
N SER A 70 -8.39 -4.56 18.70
CA SER A 70 -7.11 -5.05 19.25
C SER A 70 -7.09 -4.84 20.76
N GLY A 71 -6.77 -5.90 21.51
CA GLY A 71 -6.83 -5.93 22.97
C GLY A 71 -7.97 -6.81 23.53
N VAL A 72 -9.08 -6.95 22.79
CA VAL A 72 -10.10 -7.97 23.06
C VAL A 72 -9.96 -9.12 22.05
N LEU A 73 -9.81 -8.80 20.77
CA LEU A 73 -9.50 -9.75 19.71
C LEU A 73 -8.01 -9.67 19.38
N TYR A 74 -7.45 -10.80 18.93
CA TYR A 74 -6.04 -10.83 18.55
C TYR A 74 -5.74 -9.96 17.31
N PHE A 75 -6.65 -9.99 16.33
CA PHE A 75 -6.55 -9.14 15.15
C PHE A 75 -7.61 -8.04 15.17
N PRO A 76 -7.31 -6.85 14.59
CA PRO A 76 -8.30 -5.81 14.39
C PRO A 76 -9.48 -6.29 13.52
N PHE A 77 -10.66 -5.70 13.71
CA PHE A 77 -11.86 -6.07 12.95
C PHE A 77 -11.66 -6.00 11.43
N VAL A 78 -10.92 -4.99 10.94
CA VAL A 78 -10.62 -4.84 9.52
C VAL A 78 -9.84 -6.04 8.98
N ASN A 79 -8.93 -6.61 9.78
CA ASN A 79 -8.16 -7.79 9.39
C ASN A 79 -9.02 -9.06 9.39
N LEU A 80 -9.85 -9.24 10.43
CA LEU A 80 -10.82 -10.35 10.47
C LEU A 80 -11.81 -10.29 9.29
N TYR A 81 -12.22 -9.08 8.90
CA TYR A 81 -13.08 -8.87 7.73
C TYR A 81 -12.40 -9.31 6.44
N LEU A 82 -11.11 -9.02 6.27
CA LEU A 82 -10.33 -9.51 5.13
C LEU A 82 -10.29 -11.04 5.08
N PHE A 83 -10.04 -11.71 6.22
CA PHE A 83 -10.03 -13.18 6.29
C PHE A 83 -11.39 -13.78 5.94
N TRP A 84 -12.47 -13.15 6.42
CA TRP A 84 -13.82 -13.53 6.08
C TRP A 84 -14.10 -13.39 4.58
N LEU A 85 -13.72 -12.27 3.96
CA LEU A 85 -13.83 -12.08 2.50
C LEU A 85 -13.06 -13.14 1.73
N ALA A 86 -11.85 -13.49 2.17
CA ALA A 86 -11.05 -14.55 1.58
C ALA A 86 -11.72 -15.93 1.69
N GLY A 87 -12.34 -16.22 2.84
CA GLY A 87 -13.14 -17.42 3.03
C GLY A 87 -14.34 -17.48 2.08
N ILE A 88 -15.10 -16.38 1.94
CA ILE A 88 -16.26 -16.30 1.04
C ILE A 88 -15.85 -16.54 -0.40
N VAL A 89 -14.88 -15.76 -0.91
CA VAL A 89 -14.47 -15.87 -2.32
C VAL A 89 -13.79 -17.20 -2.61
N GLY A 90 -13.05 -17.75 -1.64
CA GLY A 90 -12.40 -19.05 -1.72
C GLY A 90 -13.41 -20.19 -1.78
N PHE A 91 -14.35 -20.23 -0.82
CA PHE A 91 -15.41 -21.23 -0.79
C PHE A 91 -16.28 -21.15 -2.03
N HIS A 92 -16.74 -19.95 -2.42
CA HIS A 92 -17.55 -19.77 -3.63
C HIS A 92 -16.81 -20.26 -4.88
N ALA A 93 -15.52 -19.98 -5.01
CA ALA A 93 -14.71 -20.44 -6.14
C ALA A 93 -14.53 -21.96 -6.15
N ILE A 94 -14.32 -22.59 -5.00
CA ILE A 94 -14.21 -24.06 -4.89
C ILE A 94 -15.54 -24.72 -5.23
N TRP A 95 -16.63 -24.26 -4.60
CA TRP A 95 -17.98 -24.81 -4.76
C TRP A 95 -18.44 -24.76 -6.22
N ASN A 96 -18.17 -23.65 -6.91
CA ASN A 96 -18.55 -23.46 -8.31
C ASN A 96 -17.44 -23.84 -9.30
N ARG A 97 -16.36 -24.50 -8.85
CA ARG A 97 -15.23 -24.95 -9.68
C ARG A 97 -14.65 -23.85 -10.58
N LEU A 98 -14.58 -22.62 -10.06
CA LEU A 98 -14.14 -21.46 -10.81
C LEU A 98 -12.61 -21.49 -10.99
N PRO A 99 -12.09 -21.43 -12.23
CA PRO A 99 -10.64 -21.43 -12.45
C PRO A 99 -9.99 -20.17 -11.88
N ALA A 100 -8.80 -20.32 -11.32
CA ALA A 100 -8.00 -19.20 -10.85
C ALA A 100 -7.54 -18.34 -12.05
N PRO A 101 -7.64 -17.00 -11.97
CA PRO A 101 -7.07 -16.14 -13.02
C PRO A 101 -5.57 -16.36 -13.18
N LYS A 102 -5.09 -16.25 -14.42
CA LYS A 102 -3.66 -16.36 -14.74
C LYS A 102 -2.91 -15.13 -14.22
N ALA A 103 -2.19 -15.30 -13.11
CA ALA A 103 -1.36 -14.25 -12.52
C ALA A 103 0.04 -14.78 -12.19
N GLU A 104 1.06 -14.25 -12.87
CA GLU A 104 2.45 -14.68 -12.66
C GLU A 104 2.97 -14.33 -11.26
N VAL A 105 2.45 -13.26 -10.65
CA VAL A 105 2.75 -12.89 -9.25
C VAL A 105 2.43 -14.03 -8.27
N ARG A 106 1.45 -14.89 -8.60
CA ARG A 106 0.94 -15.94 -7.71
C ARG A 106 2.03 -16.86 -7.17
N LYS A 107 3.00 -17.26 -8.01
CA LYS A 107 4.06 -18.19 -7.58
C LYS A 107 4.96 -17.58 -6.50
N TYR A 108 5.25 -16.29 -6.62
CA TYR A 108 6.04 -15.56 -5.63
C TYR A 108 5.26 -15.34 -4.34
N LEU A 109 3.98 -14.98 -4.43
CA LEU A 109 3.14 -14.82 -3.24
C LEU A 109 2.89 -16.15 -2.53
N LEU A 110 2.70 -17.25 -3.27
CA LEU A 110 2.60 -18.59 -2.69
C LEU A 110 3.91 -18.98 -1.99
N PHE A 111 5.05 -18.74 -2.64
CA PHE A 111 6.33 -19.04 -2.03
C PHE A 111 6.56 -18.21 -0.76
N PHE A 112 6.25 -16.92 -0.77
CA PHE A 112 6.28 -16.08 0.43
C PHE A 112 5.34 -16.62 1.54
N GLY A 113 4.12 -17.03 1.16
CA GLY A 113 3.17 -17.64 2.09
C GLY A 113 3.69 -18.93 2.72
N LEU A 114 4.40 -19.77 1.95
CA LEU A 114 5.07 -20.97 2.48
C LEU A 114 6.18 -20.61 3.47
N VAL A 115 6.99 -19.59 3.19
CA VAL A 115 8.00 -19.08 4.13
C VAL A 115 7.35 -18.60 5.42
N PHE A 116 6.26 -17.84 5.32
CA PHE A 116 5.51 -17.37 6.47
C PHE A 116 4.97 -18.51 7.33
N VAL A 117 4.36 -19.53 6.70
CA VAL A 117 3.86 -20.73 7.39
C VAL A 117 5.00 -21.51 8.03
N ALA A 118 6.13 -21.69 7.34
CA ALA A 118 7.31 -22.34 7.90
C ALA A 118 7.82 -21.60 9.14
N GLN A 119 7.83 -20.26 9.12
CA GLN A 119 8.19 -19.48 10.30
C GLN A 119 7.20 -19.66 11.45
N ILE A 120 5.90 -19.83 11.20
CA ILE A 120 4.95 -20.16 12.26
C ILE A 120 5.35 -21.48 12.94
N PHE A 121 5.60 -22.53 12.16
CA PHE A 121 6.02 -23.82 12.71
C PHE A 121 7.34 -23.74 13.48
N VAL A 122 8.36 -23.10 12.89
CA VAL A 122 9.67 -22.92 13.53
C VAL A 122 9.55 -22.11 14.82
N GLY A 123 8.78 -21.02 14.81
CA GLY A 123 8.56 -20.21 16.00
C GLY A 123 7.89 -21.00 17.12
N LEU A 124 6.89 -21.83 16.79
CA LEU A 124 6.22 -22.70 17.77
C LEU A 124 7.17 -23.77 18.33
N ILE A 125 8.05 -24.36 17.49
CA ILE A 125 9.08 -25.32 17.93
C ILE A 125 10.09 -24.66 18.87
N LEU A 126 10.38 -23.38 18.68
CA LEU A 126 11.27 -22.57 19.52
C LEU A 126 10.55 -21.95 20.74
N ASP A 127 9.39 -22.50 21.12
CA ASP A 127 8.55 -22.06 22.23
C ASP A 127 8.18 -20.56 22.18
N LYS A 128 8.13 -19.97 20.97
CA LYS A 128 7.67 -18.59 20.80
C LYS A 128 6.15 -18.55 20.81
N SER A 129 5.62 -17.58 21.55
CA SER A 129 4.18 -17.32 21.55
C SER A 129 3.69 -17.00 20.13
N ILE A 130 2.57 -17.61 19.72
CA ILE A 130 1.91 -17.34 18.45
C ILE A 130 1.59 -15.85 18.27
N PHE A 131 1.36 -15.14 19.37
CA PHE A 131 1.10 -13.70 19.41
C PHE A 131 2.29 -12.88 18.96
N PHE A 132 3.50 -13.38 19.23
CA PHE A 132 4.76 -12.76 18.87
C PHE A 132 5.16 -13.11 17.43
N ILE A 133 4.87 -14.35 17.01
CA ILE A 133 5.06 -14.82 15.62
C ILE A 133 4.19 -14.02 14.65
N LEU A 134 2.93 -13.76 15.00
CA LEU A 134 1.96 -13.05 14.17
C LEU A 134 1.91 -11.53 14.48
N TYR A 135 2.88 -11.03 15.23
CA TYR A 135 2.90 -9.63 15.68
C TYR A 135 3.06 -8.65 14.52
N LYS A 136 2.54 -7.42 14.69
CA LYS A 136 2.47 -6.40 13.64
C LYS A 136 3.83 -5.93 13.11
N SER A 137 4.90 -6.08 13.89
CA SER A 137 6.27 -5.77 13.46
C SER A 137 6.97 -6.93 12.74
N GLY A 138 6.32 -8.07 12.54
CA GLY A 138 6.77 -9.13 11.64
C GLY A 138 6.21 -8.93 10.23
N THR A 139 6.08 -10.01 9.45
CA THR A 139 5.55 -9.96 8.08
C THR A 139 4.06 -10.28 7.95
N MET A 140 3.29 -10.23 9.05
CA MET A 140 1.87 -10.57 9.05
C MET A 140 1.04 -9.68 8.11
N TYR A 141 1.33 -8.39 8.05
CA TYR A 141 0.60 -7.49 7.15
C TYR A 141 0.93 -7.71 5.69
N LEU A 142 2.13 -8.19 5.37
CA LEU A 142 2.45 -8.66 4.03
C LEU A 142 1.64 -9.91 3.66
N MET A 143 1.40 -10.82 4.62
CA MET A 143 0.48 -11.95 4.41
C MET A 143 -0.94 -11.45 4.13
N ASN A 144 -1.40 -10.40 4.81
CA ASN A 144 -2.69 -9.77 4.51
C ASN A 144 -2.74 -9.19 3.08
N ALA A 145 -1.66 -8.56 2.60
CA ALA A 145 -1.58 -8.08 1.21
C ALA A 145 -1.79 -9.23 0.20
N ILE A 146 -1.19 -10.39 0.45
CA ILE A 146 -1.33 -11.58 -0.40
C ILE A 146 -2.79 -12.09 -0.37
N ILE A 147 -3.42 -12.08 0.80
CA ILE A 147 -4.83 -12.45 0.95
C ILE A 147 -5.70 -11.49 0.15
N LEU A 148 -5.43 -10.19 0.18
CA LEU A 148 -6.15 -9.21 -0.62
C LEU A 148 -5.96 -9.42 -2.12
N VAL A 149 -4.74 -9.73 -2.59
CA VAL A 149 -4.51 -10.12 -4.00
C VAL A 149 -5.38 -11.32 -4.37
N PHE A 150 -5.42 -12.34 -3.52
CA PHE A 150 -6.28 -13.50 -3.72
C PHE A 150 -7.77 -13.12 -3.82
N VAL A 151 -8.26 -12.29 -2.88
CA VAL A 151 -9.64 -11.80 -2.84
C VAL A 151 -10.00 -11.05 -4.11
N LEU A 152 -9.17 -10.08 -4.52
CA LEU A 152 -9.42 -9.26 -5.71
C LEU A 152 -9.44 -10.10 -6.99
N LEU A 153 -8.44 -10.95 -7.20
CA LEU A 153 -8.37 -11.79 -8.40
C LEU A 153 -9.55 -12.78 -8.46
N ARG A 154 -9.99 -13.32 -7.33
CA ARG A 154 -11.12 -14.26 -7.30
C ARG A 154 -12.48 -13.58 -7.48
N ALA A 155 -12.66 -12.35 -7.02
CA ALA A 155 -13.95 -11.67 -7.08
C ALA A 155 -14.19 -10.90 -8.38
N PHE A 156 -13.13 -10.36 -9.01
CA PHE A 156 -13.22 -9.49 -10.18
C PHE A 156 -12.64 -10.19 -11.42
N ARG A 157 -13.45 -11.04 -12.05
CA ARG A 157 -13.00 -12.00 -13.10
C ARG A 157 -13.43 -11.62 -14.52
N ASP A 158 -14.40 -10.73 -14.65
CA ASP A 158 -14.98 -10.27 -15.91
C ASP A 158 -14.85 -8.76 -16.09
N GLU A 159 -15.02 -8.30 -17.32
CA GLU A 159 -14.91 -6.88 -17.67
C GLU A 159 -15.85 -5.98 -16.86
N GLN A 160 -17.10 -6.41 -16.66
CA GLN A 160 -18.10 -5.63 -15.92
C GLN A 160 -17.64 -5.41 -14.47
N ALA A 161 -17.25 -6.48 -13.77
CA ALA A 161 -16.77 -6.42 -12.40
C ALA A 161 -15.55 -5.51 -12.26
N VAL A 162 -14.60 -5.62 -13.18
CA VAL A 162 -13.38 -4.79 -13.17
C VAL A 162 -13.71 -3.33 -13.50
N ASN A 163 -14.66 -3.06 -14.38
CA ASN A 163 -15.15 -1.71 -14.67
C ASN A 163 -15.88 -1.08 -13.49
N GLU A 164 -16.70 -1.85 -12.77
CA GLU A 164 -17.35 -1.42 -11.53
C GLU A 164 -16.30 -1.07 -10.47
N LEU A 165 -15.27 -1.92 -10.28
CA LEU A 165 -14.15 -1.66 -9.37
C LEU A 165 -13.38 -0.41 -9.76
N LEU A 166 -13.10 -0.22 -11.05
CA LEU A 166 -12.41 0.95 -11.56
C LEU A 166 -13.20 2.24 -11.27
N SER A 167 -14.51 2.20 -11.49
CA SER A 167 -15.42 3.33 -11.25
C SER A 167 -15.51 3.66 -9.77
N PHE A 168 -15.66 2.64 -8.91
CA PHE A 168 -15.63 2.78 -7.46
C PHE A 168 -14.31 3.40 -7.00
N PHE A 169 -13.17 2.86 -7.45
CA PHE A 169 -11.85 3.38 -7.10
C PHE A 169 -11.69 4.85 -7.48
N MET A 170 -11.98 5.21 -8.74
CA MET A 170 -11.87 6.60 -9.20
C MET A 170 -12.77 7.54 -8.40
N LEU A 171 -14.01 7.14 -8.11
CA LEU A 171 -14.95 7.96 -7.32
C LEU A 171 -14.45 8.13 -5.90
N CYS A 172 -14.04 7.06 -5.23
CA CYS A 172 -13.55 7.12 -3.85
C CYS A 172 -12.27 7.95 -3.74
N VAL A 173 -11.31 7.77 -4.66
CA VAL A 173 -10.10 8.59 -4.69
C VAL A 173 -10.45 10.06 -4.96
N PHE A 174 -11.35 10.34 -5.92
CA PHE A 174 -11.81 11.70 -6.19
C PHE A 174 -12.41 12.37 -4.94
N LEU A 175 -13.35 11.70 -4.26
CA LEU A 175 -13.95 12.21 -3.03
C LEU A 175 -12.90 12.42 -1.93
N ARG A 176 -11.95 11.48 -1.80
CA ARG A 176 -10.86 11.57 -0.81
C ARG A 176 -9.93 12.75 -1.08
N VAL A 177 -9.54 12.99 -2.34
CA VAL A 177 -8.66 14.13 -2.67
C VAL A 177 -9.38 15.46 -2.53
N CYS A 178 -10.66 15.54 -2.92
CA CYS A 178 -11.49 16.71 -2.69
C CYS A 178 -11.61 17.02 -1.19
N TRP A 179 -11.87 16.01 -0.36
CA TRP A 179 -11.89 16.16 1.10
C TRP A 179 -10.55 16.70 1.64
N GLY A 180 -9.43 16.12 1.19
CA GLY A 180 -8.10 16.58 1.58
C GLY A 180 -7.84 18.05 1.24
N LEU A 181 -8.26 18.49 0.05
CA LEU A 181 -8.12 19.88 -0.39
C LEU A 181 -9.07 20.84 0.34
N ILE A 182 -10.33 20.45 0.56
CA ILE A 182 -11.28 21.24 1.34
C ILE A 182 -10.75 21.46 2.75
N ARG A 183 -10.27 20.39 3.39
CA ARG A 183 -9.70 20.47 4.73
C ARG A 183 -8.42 21.31 4.74
N PHE A 184 -7.55 21.14 3.74
CA PHE A 184 -6.37 21.98 3.55
C PHE A 184 -6.70 23.45 3.26
N ALA A 185 -7.78 23.78 2.57
CA ALA A 185 -8.12 25.17 2.29
C ALA A 185 -8.84 25.81 3.49
N LEU A 186 -9.86 25.13 4.04
CA LEU A 186 -10.86 25.72 4.92
C LEU A 186 -10.76 25.29 6.39
N LEU A 187 -10.16 24.13 6.70
CA LEU A 187 -10.28 23.50 8.03
C LEU A 187 -8.92 23.24 8.70
N GLY A 188 -7.91 24.10 8.49
CA GLY A 188 -6.65 23.96 9.22
C GLY A 188 -5.69 22.84 8.76
N GLY A 189 -6.08 21.95 7.85
CA GLY A 189 -5.21 20.91 7.28
C GLY A 189 -5.39 19.54 7.92
N ASP A 190 -4.43 18.64 7.78
CA ASP A 190 -4.51 17.32 8.42
C ASP A 190 -4.27 17.37 9.93
N ASP A 191 -5.20 16.83 10.70
CA ASP A 191 -5.09 16.76 12.16
C ASP A 191 -3.95 15.83 12.61
N ALA A 192 -3.58 14.85 11.78
CA ALA A 192 -2.47 13.93 12.00
C ALA A 192 -1.11 14.47 11.54
N ASN A 193 -0.93 15.79 11.55
CA ASN A 193 0.28 16.45 11.06
C ASN A 193 1.40 16.43 12.10
N TYR A 194 2.33 15.49 11.96
CA TYR A 194 3.50 15.36 12.83
C TYR A 194 4.33 16.65 12.93
N TYR A 195 4.50 17.37 11.81
CA TYR A 195 5.30 18.58 11.76
C TYR A 195 4.71 19.70 12.63
N ALA A 196 3.39 19.87 12.60
CA ALA A 196 2.72 20.86 13.43
C ALA A 196 2.61 20.42 14.90
N ASN A 197 2.26 19.15 15.12
CA ASN A 197 1.91 18.65 16.45
C ASN A 197 3.13 18.36 17.34
N TYR A 198 4.25 17.93 16.76
CA TYR A 198 5.44 17.49 17.52
C TYR A 198 6.69 18.31 17.21
N GLU A 199 6.86 18.79 15.98
CA GLU A 199 8.02 19.63 15.62
C GLU A 199 7.71 21.14 15.73
N HIS A 200 6.47 21.50 16.08
CA HIS A 200 6.00 22.89 16.22
C HIS A 200 6.27 23.76 14.98
N LEU A 201 6.31 23.14 13.80
CA LEU A 201 6.46 23.83 12.52
C LEU A 201 5.08 24.33 12.06
N ASN A 202 5.00 25.62 11.68
CA ASN A 202 3.77 26.22 11.17
C ASN A 202 3.48 25.78 9.72
N ILE A 203 3.16 24.51 9.55
CA ILE A 203 3.00 23.86 8.25
C ILE A 203 1.62 23.25 8.18
N LYS A 204 0.88 23.64 7.14
CA LYS A 204 -0.36 22.98 6.75
C LYS A 204 -0.06 21.90 5.72
N LEU A 205 -0.74 20.77 5.79
CA LEU A 205 -0.63 19.71 4.77
C LEU A 205 -1.98 19.03 4.51
N THR A 206 -2.14 18.42 3.34
CA THR A 206 -3.38 17.74 2.93
C THR A 206 -3.59 16.43 3.68
N PHE A 207 -2.61 15.52 3.61
CA PHE A 207 -2.57 14.25 4.33
C PHE A 207 -1.14 13.92 4.74
N PHE A 208 -0.95 13.56 6.01
CA PHE A 208 0.31 13.07 6.54
C PHE A 208 0.51 11.60 6.18
N ASP A 209 -0.54 10.79 6.07
CA ASP A 209 -0.42 9.39 5.68
C ASP A 209 0.02 9.23 4.21
N ILE A 210 1.08 8.45 3.99
CA ILE A 210 1.66 8.22 2.67
C ILE A 210 0.66 7.52 1.74
N ASN A 211 -0.23 6.70 2.29
CA ASN A 211 -1.23 5.97 1.52
C ASN A 211 -2.16 6.89 0.75
N ASP A 212 -2.50 8.05 1.30
CA ASP A 212 -3.31 9.03 0.60
C ASP A 212 -2.55 9.64 -0.60
N SER A 213 -1.23 9.85 -0.47
CA SER A 213 -0.39 10.26 -1.61
C SER A 213 -0.22 9.16 -2.66
N ILE A 214 -0.10 7.89 -2.23
CA ILE A 214 -0.02 6.75 -3.14
C ILE A 214 -1.32 6.59 -3.94
N LEU A 215 -2.47 6.60 -3.26
CA LEU A 215 -3.79 6.51 -3.89
C LEU A 215 -4.07 7.70 -4.81
N ALA A 216 -3.71 8.91 -4.40
CA ALA A 216 -3.79 10.10 -5.25
C ALA A 216 -2.90 9.96 -6.49
N THR A 217 -1.66 9.47 -6.35
CA THR A 217 -0.76 9.22 -7.49
C THR A 217 -1.35 8.20 -8.45
N MET A 218 -1.92 7.10 -7.94
CA MET A 218 -2.61 6.10 -8.74
C MET A 218 -3.81 6.71 -9.49
N GLY A 219 -4.61 7.53 -8.82
CA GLY A 219 -5.74 8.25 -9.42
C GLY A 219 -5.32 9.25 -10.50
N ALA A 220 -4.28 10.05 -10.23
CA ALA A 220 -3.69 10.98 -11.18
C ALA A 220 -3.13 10.26 -12.42
N PHE A 221 -2.35 9.19 -12.21
CA PHE A 221 -1.79 8.39 -13.29
C PHE A 221 -2.89 7.76 -14.14
N LEU A 222 -3.90 7.15 -13.51
CA LEU A 222 -5.04 6.57 -14.21
C LEU A 222 -5.78 7.62 -15.03
N ALA A 223 -6.03 8.79 -14.45
CA ALA A 223 -6.70 9.89 -15.13
C ALA A 223 -5.89 10.39 -16.34
N ALA A 224 -4.59 10.64 -16.16
CA ALA A 224 -3.68 11.04 -17.23
C ALA A 224 -3.64 10.00 -18.36
N ALA A 225 -3.56 8.71 -18.02
CA ALA A 225 -3.54 7.62 -19.00
C ALA A 225 -4.84 7.56 -19.80
N ARG A 226 -5.99 7.70 -19.15
CA ARG A 226 -7.29 7.73 -19.83
C ARG A 226 -7.48 8.99 -20.67
N LEU A 227 -6.88 10.13 -20.29
CA LEU A 227 -6.87 11.36 -21.09
C LEU A 227 -6.09 11.24 -22.41
N THR A 228 -5.27 10.19 -22.58
CA THR A 228 -4.59 9.91 -23.86
C THR A 228 -5.52 9.32 -24.93
N ASP A 229 -6.69 8.80 -24.54
CA ASP A 229 -7.71 8.28 -25.44
C ASP A 229 -8.58 9.42 -26.00
N ARG A 230 -8.09 10.07 -27.06
CA ARG A 230 -8.73 11.26 -27.64
C ARG A 230 -10.09 10.95 -28.28
N ASP A 231 -10.21 9.79 -28.94
CA ASP A 231 -11.40 9.45 -29.70
C ASP A 231 -12.56 9.07 -28.76
N GLY A 232 -12.29 8.28 -27.73
CA GLY A 232 -13.30 7.93 -26.71
C GLY A 232 -13.77 9.12 -25.86
N LEU A 233 -12.94 10.16 -25.71
CA LEU A 233 -13.29 11.34 -24.91
C LEU A 233 -14.01 12.45 -25.66
N ARG A 234 -13.90 12.50 -27.01
CA ARG A 234 -14.64 13.46 -27.83
C ARG A 234 -16.15 13.32 -27.64
N GLN A 235 -16.64 12.10 -27.44
CA GLN A 235 -18.06 11.79 -27.28
C GLN A 235 -18.58 12.01 -25.85
N HIS A 236 -17.69 12.20 -24.87
CA HIS A 236 -18.05 12.27 -23.44
C HIS A 236 -17.33 13.43 -22.73
N PRO A 237 -17.77 14.69 -22.94
CA PRO A 237 -17.10 15.87 -22.38
C PRO A 237 -17.07 15.86 -20.84
N TRP A 238 -18.13 15.37 -20.18
CA TRP A 238 -18.19 15.24 -18.73
C TRP A 238 -17.15 14.28 -18.16
N LYS A 239 -16.89 13.18 -18.88
CA LYS A 239 -15.83 12.22 -18.50
C LYS A 239 -14.46 12.88 -18.63
N LYS A 240 -14.23 13.65 -19.69
CA LYS A 240 -12.99 14.42 -19.86
C LYS A 240 -12.80 15.42 -18.71
N LEU A 241 -13.85 16.17 -18.37
CA LEU A 241 -13.82 17.12 -17.25
C LEU A 241 -13.53 16.41 -15.93
N PHE A 242 -14.22 15.32 -15.62
CA PHE A 242 -13.99 14.53 -14.41
C PHE A 242 -12.53 14.04 -14.31
N LEU A 243 -11.99 13.47 -15.39
CA LEU A 243 -10.60 12.99 -15.41
C LEU A 243 -9.60 14.15 -15.26
N LEU A 244 -9.85 15.30 -15.87
CA LEU A 244 -9.01 16.48 -15.72
C LEU A 244 -9.03 16.98 -14.26
N THR A 245 -10.23 17.10 -13.67
CA THR A 245 -10.38 17.52 -12.28
C THR A 245 -9.68 16.53 -11.35
N LEU A 246 -9.88 15.23 -11.53
CA LEU A 246 -9.20 14.20 -10.73
C LEU A 246 -7.68 14.28 -10.86
N LEU A 247 -7.14 14.46 -12.08
CA LEU A 247 -5.71 14.63 -12.31
C LEU A 247 -5.17 15.83 -11.52
N ILE A 248 -5.83 16.98 -11.64
CA ILE A 248 -5.40 18.22 -10.98
C ILE A 248 -5.48 18.08 -9.46
N THR A 249 -6.63 17.67 -8.93
CA THR A 249 -6.84 17.60 -7.48
C THR A 249 -5.96 16.56 -6.82
N ALA A 250 -5.78 15.39 -7.44
CA ALA A 250 -4.89 14.36 -6.91
C ALA A 250 -3.42 14.80 -6.94
N THR A 251 -2.98 15.49 -8.00
CA THR A 251 -1.62 16.05 -8.08
C THR A 251 -1.39 17.11 -7.00
N LEU A 252 -2.36 18.01 -6.78
CA LEU A 252 -2.31 19.00 -5.70
C LEU A 252 -2.21 18.33 -4.33
N VAL A 253 -2.96 17.25 -4.08
CA VAL A 253 -2.86 16.52 -2.82
C VAL A 253 -1.46 15.97 -2.58
N VAL A 254 -0.80 15.40 -3.60
CA VAL A 254 0.56 14.88 -3.48
C VAL A 254 1.56 16.01 -3.22
N ILE A 255 1.46 17.11 -3.97
CA ILE A 255 2.35 18.28 -3.79
C ILE A 255 2.17 18.86 -2.38
N LEU A 256 0.93 19.12 -1.95
CA LEU A 256 0.59 19.72 -0.66
C LEU A 256 0.68 18.74 0.53
N SER A 257 1.05 17.47 0.31
CA SER A 257 1.42 16.55 1.39
C SER A 257 2.76 16.92 2.01
N TYR A 258 3.61 17.60 1.24
CA TYR A 258 4.99 17.95 1.58
C TYR A 258 5.89 16.78 2.01
N ARG A 259 5.53 15.55 1.65
CA ARG A 259 6.36 14.36 1.92
C ARG A 259 7.33 14.13 0.77
N ARG A 260 8.64 14.26 1.05
CA ARG A 260 9.70 14.04 0.04
C ARG A 260 9.60 12.66 -0.62
N THR A 261 9.35 11.62 0.15
CA THR A 261 9.17 10.25 -0.39
C THR A 261 7.99 10.15 -1.35
N ALA A 262 6.89 10.87 -1.07
CA ALA A 262 5.74 10.95 -1.97
C ALA A 262 6.09 11.70 -3.27
N TRP A 263 6.80 12.82 -3.18
CA TRP A 263 7.21 13.60 -4.35
C TRP A 263 8.17 12.81 -5.26
N THR A 264 9.21 12.20 -4.68
CA THR A 264 10.12 11.32 -5.44
C THR A 264 9.35 10.18 -6.10
N GLY A 265 8.42 9.57 -5.37
CA GLY A 265 7.60 8.48 -5.90
C GLY A 265 6.69 8.92 -7.05
N TYR A 266 6.07 10.09 -6.91
CA TYR A 266 5.24 10.71 -7.94
C TYR A 266 6.04 11.07 -9.20
N MET A 267 7.28 11.56 -9.04
CA MET A 267 8.19 11.78 -10.16
C MET A 267 8.52 10.47 -10.89
N LEU A 268 8.82 9.38 -10.16
CA LEU A 268 9.05 8.06 -10.77
C LEU A 268 7.82 7.57 -11.54
N ALA A 269 6.62 7.75 -10.98
CA ALA A 269 5.37 7.44 -11.68
C ALA A 269 5.18 8.31 -12.94
N GLY A 270 5.53 9.60 -12.88
CA GLY A 270 5.52 10.51 -14.03
C GLY A 270 6.50 10.10 -15.13
N LEU A 271 7.72 9.69 -14.78
CA LEU A 271 8.69 9.16 -15.75
C LEU A 271 8.19 7.88 -16.42
N ALA A 272 7.59 6.97 -15.64
CA ALA A 272 6.95 5.77 -16.19
C ALA A 272 5.79 6.12 -17.12
N PHE A 273 4.98 7.12 -16.78
CA PHE A 273 3.90 7.62 -17.65
C PHE A 273 4.46 8.11 -18.99
N LEU A 274 5.47 8.98 -18.96
CA LEU A 274 6.10 9.51 -20.17
C LEU A 274 6.70 8.40 -21.02
N TRP A 275 7.32 7.39 -20.40
CA TRP A 275 7.88 6.25 -21.10
C TRP A 275 6.82 5.38 -21.79
N LEU A 276 5.76 5.00 -21.08
CA LEU A 276 4.69 4.15 -21.59
C LEU A 276 3.85 4.85 -22.67
N TYR A 277 3.58 6.14 -22.48
CA TYR A 277 2.69 6.93 -23.34
C TYR A 277 3.42 7.88 -24.29
N ARG A 278 4.75 7.72 -24.48
CA ARG A 278 5.62 8.61 -25.29
C ARG A 278 5.11 8.92 -26.70
N LYS A 279 4.34 8.01 -27.31
CA LYS A 279 3.77 8.18 -28.67
C LYS A 279 2.43 8.92 -28.68
N LYS A 280 1.76 9.03 -27.53
CA LYS A 280 0.42 9.63 -27.38
C LYS A 280 0.48 11.03 -26.74
N VAL A 281 1.65 11.47 -26.29
CA VAL A 281 1.85 12.72 -25.56
C VAL A 281 2.69 13.70 -26.39
N SER A 282 2.37 14.99 -26.30
CA SER A 282 3.14 16.07 -26.94
C SER A 282 4.36 16.43 -26.09
N TRP A 283 5.57 16.09 -26.57
CA TRP A 283 6.83 16.41 -25.89
C TRP A 283 7.03 17.91 -25.63
N PRO A 284 6.71 18.83 -26.55
CA PRO A 284 6.78 20.26 -26.27
C PRO A 284 5.88 20.67 -25.08
N LEU A 285 4.65 20.14 -25.02
CA LEU A 285 3.73 20.44 -23.91
C LEU A 285 4.25 19.87 -22.59
N VAL A 286 4.79 18.65 -22.60
CA VAL A 286 5.42 18.05 -21.42
C VAL A 286 6.63 18.84 -20.96
N ALA A 287 7.48 19.30 -21.88
CA ALA A 287 8.64 20.10 -21.54
C ALA A 287 8.20 21.42 -20.89
N THR A 288 7.26 22.15 -21.51
CA THR A 288 6.78 23.43 -20.95
C THR A 288 6.09 23.25 -19.60
N VAL A 289 5.08 22.38 -19.52
CA VAL A 289 4.30 22.17 -18.28
C VAL A 289 5.16 21.51 -17.21
N GLY A 290 6.00 20.55 -17.60
CA GLY A 290 6.92 19.85 -16.71
C GLY A 290 7.97 20.79 -16.13
N SER A 291 8.57 21.68 -16.92
CA SER A 291 9.52 22.67 -16.43
C SER A 291 8.87 23.65 -15.44
N VAL A 292 7.67 24.13 -15.72
CA VAL A 292 6.92 25.01 -14.80
C VAL A 292 6.59 24.27 -13.49
N ALA A 293 6.12 23.03 -13.58
CA ALA A 293 5.81 22.22 -12.41
C ALA A 293 7.06 21.91 -11.57
N LEU A 294 8.17 21.53 -12.21
CA LEU A 294 9.45 21.28 -11.53
C LEU A 294 9.97 22.54 -10.85
N PHE A 295 9.91 23.69 -11.52
CA PHE A 295 10.30 24.97 -10.93
C PHE A 295 9.43 25.31 -9.71
N GLY A 296 8.10 25.12 -9.80
CA GLY A 296 7.19 25.34 -8.68
C GLY A 296 7.48 24.42 -7.48
N VAL A 297 7.65 23.12 -7.72
CA VAL A 297 8.00 22.15 -6.67
C VAL A 297 9.37 22.47 -6.06
N PHE A 298 10.36 22.81 -6.88
CA PHE A 298 11.69 23.17 -6.41
C PHE A 298 11.67 24.45 -5.57
N SER A 299 10.91 25.45 -5.98
CA SER A 299 10.75 26.72 -5.23
C SER A 299 10.08 26.49 -3.88
N LEU A 300 9.02 25.67 -3.85
CA LEU A 300 8.36 25.25 -2.60
C LEU A 300 9.31 24.44 -1.70
N TRP A 301 10.12 23.58 -2.29
CA TRP A 301 11.13 22.79 -1.59
C TRP A 301 12.18 23.69 -0.94
N THR A 302 12.79 24.60 -1.70
CA THR A 302 13.82 25.52 -1.19
C THR A 302 13.27 26.45 -0.12
N TYR A 303 12.07 27.01 -0.32
CA TYR A 303 11.45 27.90 0.67
C TYR A 303 11.23 27.18 2.01
N ARG A 304 10.75 25.93 1.98
CA ARG A 304 10.44 25.17 3.19
C ARG A 304 11.66 24.69 3.95
N PHE A 305 12.66 24.19 3.23
CA PHE A 305 13.84 23.58 3.86
C PHE A 305 14.99 24.59 4.07
N ALA A 306 14.80 25.87 3.75
CA ALA A 306 15.77 26.93 4.05
C ALA A 306 16.00 27.07 5.57
N GLU A 307 14.95 27.09 6.39
CA GLU A 307 15.06 27.28 7.85
C GLU A 307 15.66 26.07 8.59
N SER A 308 15.52 24.86 8.04
CA SER A 308 16.09 23.62 8.61
C SER A 308 17.52 23.32 8.12
N SER A 309 18.09 24.16 7.25
CA SER A 309 19.36 23.90 6.55
C SER A 309 20.62 24.36 7.29
N GLN A 310 20.75 24.09 8.60
CA GLN A 310 22.00 24.35 9.33
C GLN A 310 23.23 23.54 8.83
N GLY A 311 23.13 22.78 7.72
CA GLY A 311 24.17 21.88 7.20
C GLY A 311 24.31 21.79 5.67
N GLY A 312 23.93 22.83 4.92
CA GLY A 312 24.06 22.86 3.45
C GLY A 312 23.16 21.86 2.70
N LEU A 313 23.33 21.77 1.36
CA LEU A 313 22.48 20.97 0.44
C LEU A 313 22.30 19.50 0.87
N ILE A 314 23.34 18.88 1.46
CA ILE A 314 23.29 17.49 1.93
C ILE A 314 22.43 17.35 3.19
N GLY A 315 22.53 18.30 4.14
CA GLY A 315 21.65 18.35 5.32
C GLY A 315 20.19 18.61 4.94
N THR A 316 19.95 19.39 3.87
CA THR A 316 18.61 19.62 3.30
C THR A 316 18.03 18.36 2.65
N LEU A 317 18.87 17.55 1.99
CA LEU A 317 18.46 16.30 1.33
C LEU A 317 18.28 15.13 2.31
N PHE A 318 19.07 15.07 3.39
CA PHE A 318 19.08 13.96 4.36
C PHE A 318 19.17 14.42 5.84
N PRO A 319 18.20 15.17 6.36
CA PRO A 319 18.24 15.68 7.73
C PRO A 319 18.23 14.56 8.78
N ASP A 320 17.59 13.43 8.49
CA ASP A 320 17.55 12.26 9.39
C ASP A 320 18.87 11.45 9.40
N MET A 321 19.80 11.77 8.50
CA MET A 321 21.11 11.13 8.39
C MET A 321 22.26 12.11 8.71
N ALA A 322 21.98 13.41 8.82
CA ALA A 322 22.96 14.45 8.99
C ALA A 322 22.71 15.25 10.28
N SER A 323 23.59 15.08 11.27
CA SER A 323 23.68 16.00 12.40
C SER A 323 24.80 17.01 12.12
N GLY A 324 24.47 18.31 12.08
CA GLY A 324 25.45 19.37 11.83
C GLY A 324 26.14 19.34 10.45
N GLY A 325 25.45 18.86 9.40
CA GLY A 325 25.97 18.85 8.03
C GLY A 325 26.96 17.72 7.70
N LYS A 326 27.20 16.78 8.63
CA LYS A 326 27.98 15.56 8.39
C LYS A 326 27.10 14.32 8.57
N LEU A 327 27.29 13.31 7.73
CA LEU A 327 26.70 11.99 7.95
C LEU A 327 27.33 11.40 9.21
N THR A 328 26.55 11.29 10.29
CA THR A 328 27.02 10.72 11.55
C THR A 328 26.73 9.22 11.56
N GLU A 329 27.78 8.39 11.62
CA GLU A 329 27.66 6.93 11.71
C GLU A 329 27.28 6.44 13.12
N ASP A 330 27.42 7.29 14.14
CA ASP A 330 27.33 6.91 15.55
C ASP A 330 25.96 7.23 16.20
N SER A 331 25.01 7.77 15.44
CA SER A 331 23.64 8.01 15.92
C SER A 331 22.63 8.09 14.76
N GLY A 332 21.34 7.93 15.07
CA GLY A 332 20.25 8.08 14.10
C GLY A 332 20.06 6.88 13.16
N ARG A 333 19.48 7.17 11.99
CA ARG A 333 18.97 6.14 11.06
C ARG A 333 20.05 5.28 10.39
N LEU A 334 21.24 5.84 10.17
CA LEU A 334 22.38 5.12 9.58
C LEU A 334 22.96 4.08 10.54
N PHE A 335 23.07 4.44 11.82
CA PHE A 335 23.52 3.53 12.86
C PHE A 335 22.58 2.33 13.04
N GLU A 336 21.27 2.59 13.04
CA GLU A 336 20.24 1.54 13.05
C GLU A 336 20.40 0.56 11.88
N LEU A 337 20.57 1.10 10.66
CA LEU A 337 20.75 0.29 9.47
C LEU A 337 22.02 -0.57 9.56
N ARG A 338 23.11 -0.04 10.12
CA ARG A 338 24.35 -0.78 10.34
C ARG A 338 24.15 -1.96 11.29
N LEU A 339 23.57 -1.73 12.47
CA LEU A 339 23.30 -2.78 13.46
C LEU A 339 22.43 -3.90 12.88
N ALA A 340 21.37 -3.50 12.18
CA ALA A 340 20.49 -4.46 11.56
C ALA A 340 21.16 -5.22 10.40
N MET A 341 22.06 -4.58 9.65
CA MET A 341 22.86 -5.26 8.63
C MET A 341 23.82 -6.29 9.24
N ASP A 342 24.39 -6.03 10.41
CA ASP A 342 25.25 -7.01 11.09
C ASP A 342 24.44 -8.24 11.56
N THR A 343 23.22 -8.02 12.06
CA THR A 343 22.30 -9.13 12.37
C THR A 343 21.90 -9.91 11.10
N ILE A 344 21.59 -9.20 10.01
CA ILE A 344 21.26 -9.80 8.71
C ILE A 344 22.42 -10.67 8.20
N ARG A 345 23.68 -10.23 8.36
CA ARG A 345 24.86 -11.02 7.95
C ARG A 345 24.95 -12.35 8.68
N GLN A 346 24.62 -12.37 9.97
CA GLN A 346 24.60 -13.59 10.77
C GLN A 346 23.42 -14.51 10.38
N HIS A 347 22.29 -13.94 9.97
CA HIS A 347 21.06 -14.67 9.65
C HIS A 347 20.68 -14.55 8.17
N PHE A 348 21.68 -14.58 7.28
CA PHE A 348 21.55 -14.17 5.88
C PHE A 348 20.43 -14.89 5.10
N LEU A 349 20.32 -16.21 5.26
CA LEU A 349 19.40 -17.03 4.48
C LEU A 349 17.98 -17.08 5.05
N LEU A 350 17.82 -17.24 6.36
CA LEU A 350 16.54 -17.53 7.00
C LEU A 350 15.97 -16.36 7.82
N GLY A 351 16.78 -15.34 8.08
CA GLY A 351 16.43 -14.22 8.95
C GLY A 351 16.32 -14.62 10.41
N VAL A 352 15.91 -13.67 11.25
CA VAL A 352 15.71 -13.87 12.71
C VAL A 352 14.30 -14.35 13.06
N GLY A 353 13.44 -14.55 12.06
CA GLY A 353 12.02 -14.88 12.21
C GLY A 353 11.16 -13.65 12.52
N ASN A 354 9.84 -13.79 12.38
CA ASN A 354 8.89 -12.71 12.68
C ASN A 354 8.99 -12.17 14.12
N TRP A 355 9.35 -13.05 15.06
CA TRP A 355 9.54 -12.74 16.48
C TRP A 355 10.89 -12.10 16.81
N GLY A 356 11.89 -12.20 15.93
CA GLY A 356 13.26 -11.78 16.22
C GLY A 356 13.47 -10.28 16.14
N GLU A 357 14.48 -9.79 16.84
CA GLU A 357 14.94 -8.39 16.82
C GLU A 357 16.36 -8.34 16.29
N TYR A 358 16.81 -7.18 15.80
CA TYR A 358 18.24 -6.97 15.55
C TYR A 358 18.97 -6.55 16.83
N GLU A 359 20.25 -6.90 16.92
CA GLU A 359 21.07 -6.57 18.09
C GLU A 359 21.16 -5.06 18.27
N ALA A 360 20.89 -4.61 19.50
CA ALA A 360 21.10 -3.24 19.91
C ALA A 360 22.27 -3.17 20.87
N SER A 361 23.31 -2.42 20.52
CA SER A 361 24.26 -1.98 21.55
C SER A 361 23.49 -1.17 22.59
N SER A 362 23.78 -1.35 23.88
CA SER A 362 23.13 -0.70 25.03
C SER A 362 23.26 0.83 25.10
N SER A 363 23.57 1.51 23.99
CA SER A 363 23.77 2.94 23.91
C SER A 363 22.43 3.68 23.91
N LYS A 364 22.35 4.75 24.70
CA LYS A 364 21.22 5.70 24.74
C LYS A 364 20.95 6.39 23.39
N GLN A 365 21.82 6.18 22.38
CA GLN A 365 21.76 6.80 21.06
C GLN A 365 20.70 6.19 20.14
N VAL A 366 20.13 5.02 20.50
CA VAL A 366 18.99 4.42 19.76
C VAL A 366 17.63 4.82 20.36
N ALA A 367 17.58 5.96 21.06
CA ALA A 367 16.40 6.48 21.74
C ALA A 367 15.14 6.58 20.86
N PHE A 368 15.28 6.71 19.53
CA PHE A 368 14.15 6.73 18.59
C PHE A 368 13.27 5.48 18.66
N HIS A 369 13.86 4.32 18.99
CA HIS A 369 13.14 3.05 19.13
C HIS A 369 12.58 2.83 20.53
N ARG A 370 12.86 3.70 21.51
CA ARG A 370 12.45 3.54 22.92
C ARG A 370 12.74 2.13 23.48
N GLY A 371 13.84 1.50 23.02
CA GLY A 371 14.22 0.13 23.38
C GLY A 371 13.53 -1.01 22.61
N ARG A 372 12.93 -0.75 21.43
CA ARG A 372 12.22 -1.76 20.61
C ARG A 372 12.89 -1.97 19.25
N PHE A 373 13.59 -3.08 19.05
CA PHE A 373 14.40 -3.35 17.85
C PHE A 373 13.72 -4.35 16.90
N PHE A 374 12.38 -4.36 16.95
CA PHE A 374 11.55 -5.29 16.18
C PHE A 374 11.36 -4.89 14.72
N PHE A 375 11.65 -3.64 14.34
CA PHE A 375 11.42 -3.13 12.99
C PHE A 375 12.56 -2.21 12.53
N MET A 376 12.74 -2.11 11.21
CA MET A 376 13.82 -1.35 10.60
C MET A 376 13.30 -0.30 9.65
N HIS A 377 13.96 0.86 9.58
CA HIS A 377 13.66 1.94 8.64
C HIS A 377 14.03 1.67 7.16
N SER A 378 13.70 0.48 6.67
CA SER A 378 13.68 0.08 5.27
C SER A 378 12.81 -1.17 5.13
N GLY A 379 11.76 -1.13 4.30
CA GLY A 379 10.86 -2.26 4.06
C GLY A 379 11.56 -3.48 3.46
N PHE A 380 12.51 -3.28 2.53
CA PHE A 380 13.28 -4.38 1.96
C PHE A 380 14.19 -5.04 2.98
N LEU A 381 14.96 -4.24 3.72
CA LEU A 381 15.84 -4.78 4.76
C LEU A 381 15.05 -5.37 5.91
N HIS A 382 13.85 -4.85 6.21
CA HIS A 382 12.96 -5.42 7.21
C HIS A 382 12.48 -6.82 6.80
N VAL A 383 12.03 -7.00 5.55
CA VAL A 383 11.67 -8.32 5.02
C VAL A 383 12.88 -9.26 5.08
N TRP A 384 14.08 -8.77 4.71
CA TRP A 384 15.31 -9.56 4.78
C TRP A 384 15.66 -9.96 6.22
N LEU A 385 15.61 -9.02 7.17
CA LEU A 385 15.85 -9.30 8.58
C LEU A 385 14.91 -10.40 9.09
N LYS A 386 13.60 -10.28 8.80
CA LYS A 386 12.60 -11.20 9.33
C LYS A 386 12.59 -12.56 8.64
N THR A 387 12.80 -12.60 7.32
CA THR A 387 12.58 -13.79 6.49
C THR A 387 13.79 -14.31 5.75
N GLY A 388 14.93 -13.64 5.92
CA GLY A 388 16.15 -13.94 5.21
C GLY A 388 16.02 -13.70 3.71
N LEU A 389 17.04 -14.14 2.97
CA LEU A 389 17.03 -14.11 1.52
C LEU A 389 15.86 -14.94 0.95
N VAL A 390 15.46 -16.01 1.65
CA VAL A 390 14.39 -16.92 1.24
C VAL A 390 13.03 -16.24 1.15
N GLY A 391 12.71 -15.28 2.03
CA GLY A 391 11.49 -14.47 1.90
C GLY A 391 11.68 -13.16 1.11
N LEU A 392 12.90 -12.59 1.10
CA LEU A 392 13.18 -11.39 0.30
C LEU A 392 13.04 -11.64 -1.22
N ILE A 393 13.56 -12.76 -1.72
CA ILE A 393 13.49 -13.13 -3.14
C ILE A 393 12.04 -13.16 -3.64
N PRO A 394 11.08 -13.88 -3.02
CA PRO A 394 9.70 -13.85 -3.46
C PRO A 394 9.05 -12.48 -3.32
N PHE A 395 9.39 -11.70 -2.29
CA PHE A 395 8.87 -10.34 -2.16
C PHE A 395 9.29 -9.44 -3.34
N ILE A 396 10.59 -9.40 -3.66
CA ILE A 396 11.11 -8.66 -4.82
C ILE A 396 10.56 -9.23 -6.12
N GLY A 397 10.50 -10.56 -6.24
CA GLY A 397 9.95 -11.25 -7.41
C GLY A 397 8.49 -10.87 -7.70
N ALA A 398 7.68 -10.70 -6.66
CA ALA A 398 6.29 -10.25 -6.80
C ALA A 398 6.21 -8.81 -7.33
N LEU A 399 7.01 -7.88 -6.78
CA LEU A 399 7.09 -6.50 -7.26
C LEU A 399 7.55 -6.43 -8.71
N TRP A 400 8.64 -7.15 -9.03
CA TRP A 400 9.22 -7.20 -10.36
C TRP A 400 8.24 -7.74 -11.41
N VAL A 401 7.64 -8.91 -11.14
CA VAL A 401 6.78 -9.56 -12.11
C VAL A 401 5.48 -8.80 -12.33
N SER A 402 4.88 -8.23 -11.28
CA SER A 402 3.73 -7.33 -11.45
C SER A 402 4.09 -6.08 -12.25
N SER A 403 5.27 -5.49 -12.03
CA SER A 403 5.75 -4.32 -12.78
C SER A 403 5.99 -4.66 -14.25
N ARG A 404 6.69 -5.77 -14.51
CA ARG A 404 6.94 -6.28 -15.87
C ARG A 404 5.65 -6.59 -16.61
N ASP A 405 4.70 -7.25 -15.94
CA ASP A 405 3.42 -7.62 -16.55
C ASP A 405 2.54 -6.38 -16.78
N ALA A 406 2.59 -5.37 -15.91
CA ALA A 406 1.94 -4.06 -16.14
C ALA A 406 2.42 -3.41 -17.45
N VAL A 407 3.75 -3.36 -17.66
CA VAL A 407 4.35 -2.82 -18.90
C VAL A 407 3.93 -3.64 -20.12
N ARG A 408 4.05 -4.97 -20.04
CA ARG A 408 3.67 -5.86 -21.16
C ARG A 408 2.21 -5.70 -21.53
N LEU A 409 1.32 -5.68 -20.54
CA LEU A 409 -0.12 -5.56 -20.76
C LEU A 409 -0.51 -4.18 -21.27
N ASN A 410 0.18 -3.13 -20.85
CA ASN A 410 -0.02 -1.80 -21.43
C ASN A 410 0.29 -1.77 -22.94
N ALA A 411 1.25 -2.57 -23.41
CA ALA A 411 1.60 -2.67 -24.82
C ALA A 411 0.70 -3.63 -25.62
N THR A 412 0.13 -4.66 -24.99
CA THR A 412 -0.62 -5.73 -25.70
C THR A 412 -2.13 -5.59 -25.64
N LEU A 413 -2.70 -4.95 -24.62
CA LEU A 413 -4.16 -4.79 -24.51
C LEU A 413 -4.64 -3.75 -25.52
N GLU A 414 -5.75 -4.00 -26.22
CA GLU A 414 -6.30 -3.07 -27.22
C GLU A 414 -7.03 -1.89 -26.57
N SER A 415 -7.85 -2.16 -25.54
CA SER A 415 -8.65 -1.15 -24.84
C SER A 415 -7.77 -0.17 -24.05
N PRO A 416 -7.83 1.15 -24.33
CA PRO A 416 -7.10 2.17 -23.58
C PRO A 416 -7.41 2.18 -22.08
N VAL A 417 -8.62 1.78 -21.70
CA VAL A 417 -9.04 1.70 -20.28
C VAL A 417 -8.27 0.61 -19.55
N TRP A 418 -8.12 -0.56 -20.17
CA TRP A 418 -7.40 -1.69 -19.57
C TRP A 418 -5.88 -1.48 -19.64
N GLN A 419 -5.36 -0.84 -20.69
CA GLN A 419 -3.98 -0.36 -20.74
C GLN A 419 -3.66 0.57 -19.55
N ALA A 420 -4.54 1.54 -19.28
CA ALA A 420 -4.40 2.49 -18.19
C ALA A 420 -4.44 1.80 -16.82
N LEU A 421 -5.41 0.91 -16.60
CA LEU A 421 -5.54 0.15 -15.35
C LEU A 421 -4.29 -0.69 -15.05
N ALA A 422 -3.74 -1.39 -16.05
CA ALA A 422 -2.52 -2.16 -15.88
C ALA A 422 -1.34 -1.27 -15.46
N ALA A 423 -1.16 -0.13 -16.14
CA ALA A 423 -0.09 0.81 -15.86
C ALA A 423 -0.24 1.53 -14.51
N THR A 424 -1.47 1.72 -14.00
CA THR A 424 -1.71 2.24 -12.65
C THR A 424 -1.13 1.34 -11.56
N GLY A 425 -1.09 0.01 -11.76
CA GLY A 425 -0.40 -0.90 -10.85
C GLY A 425 1.09 -0.61 -10.74
N LEU A 426 1.77 -0.37 -11.87
CA LEU A 426 3.17 0.05 -11.91
C LEU A 426 3.37 1.40 -11.21
N ALA A 427 2.50 2.38 -11.49
CA ALA A 427 2.58 3.70 -10.86
C ALA A 427 2.50 3.61 -9.34
N GLY A 428 1.58 2.80 -8.80
CA GLY A 428 1.45 2.52 -7.38
C GLY A 428 2.71 1.91 -6.76
N ILE A 429 3.31 0.92 -7.44
CA ILE A 429 4.58 0.30 -7.01
C ILE A 429 5.68 1.37 -6.96
N LEU A 430 5.85 2.14 -8.04
CA LEU A 430 6.91 3.16 -8.14
C LEU A 430 6.77 4.26 -7.08
N VAL A 431 5.56 4.76 -6.81
CA VAL A 431 5.37 5.76 -5.75
C VAL A 431 5.64 5.20 -4.35
N SER A 432 5.49 3.89 -4.17
CA SER A 432 5.79 3.23 -2.91
C SER A 432 7.28 2.97 -2.70
N MET A 433 8.09 2.93 -3.76
CA MET A 433 9.52 2.56 -3.69
C MET A 433 10.34 3.45 -2.76
N PRO A 434 10.26 4.80 -2.80
CA PRO A 434 11.03 5.63 -1.87
C PRO A 434 10.67 5.36 -0.41
N ASN A 435 9.40 5.09 -0.13
CA ASN A 435 8.95 4.74 1.22
C ASN A 435 9.36 3.32 1.63
N MET A 436 9.48 2.38 0.70
CA MET A 436 10.00 1.04 0.99
C MET A 436 11.53 1.02 1.18
N LEU A 437 12.26 1.88 0.48
CA LEU A 437 13.71 2.00 0.65
C LEU A 437 14.04 2.78 1.93
N GLY A 438 13.36 3.90 2.11
CA GLY A 438 13.56 4.89 3.15
C GLY A 438 12.41 4.98 4.14
N GLY A 439 11.77 3.87 4.51
CA GLY A 439 10.77 3.81 5.58
C GLY A 439 10.41 2.37 5.93
N THR A 440 9.48 2.16 6.86
CA THR A 440 9.06 0.82 7.32
C THR A 440 7.59 0.51 6.98
N PRO A 441 7.14 0.63 5.72
CA PRO A 441 5.73 0.46 5.40
C PRO A 441 5.19 -0.96 5.70
N ILE A 442 6.08 -1.95 5.81
CA ILE A 442 5.72 -3.37 5.97
C ILE A 442 4.93 -3.62 7.25
N ILE A 443 5.18 -2.83 8.31
CA ILE A 443 4.50 -2.95 9.59
C ILE A 443 3.19 -2.16 9.66
N GLU A 444 2.77 -1.54 8.55
CA GLU A 444 1.53 -0.76 8.47
C GLU A 444 0.47 -1.54 7.70
N TYR A 445 -0.65 -1.85 8.37
CA TYR A 445 -1.71 -2.65 7.77
C TYR A 445 -2.23 -2.04 6.46
N ARG A 446 -2.62 -0.75 6.50
CA ARG A 446 -3.17 -0.02 5.34
C ARG A 446 -2.20 -0.07 4.17
N THR A 447 -0.92 0.22 4.41
CA THR A 447 0.11 0.25 3.37
C THR A 447 0.30 -1.10 2.68
N MET A 448 0.27 -2.19 3.44
CA MET A 448 0.31 -3.52 2.84
C MET A 448 -0.96 -3.87 2.07
N GLN A 449 -2.14 -3.38 2.48
CA GLN A 449 -3.35 -3.57 1.67
C GLN A 449 -3.31 -2.77 0.36
N VAL A 450 -2.84 -1.52 0.40
CA VAL A 450 -2.68 -0.73 -0.84
C VAL A 450 -1.66 -1.44 -1.74
N LEU A 451 -0.57 -2.01 -1.20
CA LEU A 451 0.37 -2.82 -1.97
C LEU A 451 -0.33 -4.03 -2.62
N GLY A 452 -1.17 -4.76 -1.88
CA GLY A 452 -1.98 -5.86 -2.41
C GLY A 452 -2.86 -5.42 -3.58
N LEU A 453 -3.50 -4.25 -3.50
CA LEU A 453 -4.24 -3.65 -4.60
C LEU A 453 -3.34 -3.42 -5.82
N MET A 454 -2.18 -2.77 -5.65
CA MET A 454 -1.23 -2.49 -6.75
C MET A 454 -0.77 -3.75 -7.47
N LEU A 455 -0.46 -4.81 -6.70
CA LEU A 455 -0.02 -6.09 -7.24
C LEU A 455 -1.12 -6.80 -8.04
N ALA A 456 -2.39 -6.55 -7.73
CA ALA A 456 -3.52 -7.17 -8.42
C ALA A 456 -3.91 -6.45 -9.74
N LEU A 457 -3.74 -5.12 -9.82
CA LEU A 457 -4.25 -4.31 -10.94
C LEU A 457 -3.87 -4.81 -12.34
N PRO A 458 -2.61 -5.19 -12.64
CA PRO A 458 -2.25 -5.68 -13.97
C PRO A 458 -3.04 -6.93 -14.38
N TYR A 459 -3.28 -7.83 -13.44
CA TYR A 459 -3.98 -9.08 -13.70
C TYR A 459 -5.50 -8.89 -13.78
N LEU A 460 -6.04 -7.91 -13.06
CA LEU A 460 -7.45 -7.48 -13.23
C LEU A 460 -7.67 -6.87 -14.62
N ALA A 461 -6.75 -6.03 -15.09
CA ALA A 461 -6.80 -5.49 -16.45
C ALA A 461 -6.73 -6.60 -17.52
N ARG A 462 -5.86 -7.60 -17.32
CA ARG A 462 -5.81 -8.79 -18.18
C ARG A 462 -7.14 -9.56 -18.16
N ALA A 463 -7.74 -9.77 -16.99
CA ALA A 463 -9.01 -10.49 -16.87
C ALA A 463 -10.14 -9.77 -17.63
N ALA A 464 -10.23 -8.45 -17.49
CA ALA A 464 -11.19 -7.63 -18.22
C ALA A 464 -10.97 -7.69 -19.74
N GLY A 465 -9.71 -7.61 -20.19
CA GLY A 465 -9.38 -7.64 -21.62
C GLY A 465 -9.59 -9.01 -22.29
N LEU A 466 -9.47 -10.11 -21.56
CA LEU A 466 -9.67 -11.47 -22.09
C LEU A 466 -11.13 -11.95 -22.04
N ASN A 467 -11.92 -11.42 -21.10
CA ASN A 467 -13.31 -11.79 -20.90
C ASN A 467 -14.20 -10.55 -21.08
N PRO A 468 -14.30 -10.01 -22.31
CA PRO A 468 -15.19 -8.89 -22.56
C PRO A 468 -16.62 -9.30 -22.21
N SER A 469 -17.36 -8.39 -21.57
CA SER A 469 -18.79 -8.64 -21.37
C SER A 469 -19.43 -8.63 -22.75
N THR A 470 -19.72 -9.81 -23.31
CA THR A 470 -20.46 -9.94 -24.57
C THR A 470 -21.67 -9.02 -24.47
N GLY A 471 -21.74 -8.02 -25.34
CA GLY A 471 -22.81 -7.03 -25.33
C GLY A 471 -24.15 -7.75 -25.18
N LYS A 472 -24.95 -7.31 -24.21
CA LYS A 472 -26.38 -7.64 -24.16
C LYS A 472 -27.04 -7.03 -25.40
N ASN A 473 -26.88 -7.70 -26.54
CA ASN A 473 -27.69 -7.59 -27.74
C ASN A 473 -28.32 -8.95 -28.06
N ASN A 474 -28.77 -9.68 -27.04
CA ASN A 474 -29.84 -10.66 -27.19
C ASN A 474 -31.17 -10.01 -26.79
N HIS A 475 -31.53 -8.96 -27.52
CA HIS A 475 -32.91 -8.67 -27.86
C HIS A 475 -33.06 -9.03 -29.35
N ALA A 476 -33.26 -10.31 -29.64
CA ALA A 476 -33.82 -10.78 -30.91
C ALA A 476 -34.26 -12.25 -30.75
N CYS A 477 -35.59 -12.41 -30.78
CA CYS A 477 -36.41 -13.63 -30.90
C CYS A 477 -36.33 -14.68 -29.78
#